data_AF-A0A133UN74-F1
#
_entry.id   AF-A0A133UN74-F1
#
_cell.length_a   1.000
_cell.length_b   1.000
_cell.length_c   1.000
_cell.angle_alpha   90.00
_cell.angle_beta   90.00
_cell.angle_gamma   90.00
#
_symmetry.space_group_name_H-M   'P 1'
#
loop_
_entity.id
_entity.type
_entity.pdbx_description
1 polymer ?
#
loop_
_entity_poly.entity_id
_entity_poly.type
_entity_poly.pdbx_seq_one_letter_code
_entity_poly.pdbx_strand_id
1 'polypeptide(L)'
;MTGKDEWSRGVAFVRGMNMFDSARITKNKMRELCEQIEGEDLKVEEIYRTDNILFRKRDMHYAEVGQRLEKVLSEHFDREVHVTCRSMRTVERLIWGGD
;
A
#
# COMPACT_ATOMS: atom_id res chain seq x y z
N MET A 1 9.14 9.11 -26.31
CA MET A 1 8.33 7.90 -26.06
C MET A 1 8.89 7.22 -24.83
N THR A 2 8.45 7.58 -23.62
CA THR A 2 8.90 6.93 -22.38
C THR A 2 7.99 7.40 -21.26
N GLY A 3 7.23 6.50 -20.64
CA GLY A 3 6.35 6.87 -19.52
C GLY A 3 5.31 5.82 -19.15
N LYS A 4 5.02 4.88 -20.06
CA LYS A 4 4.09 3.75 -19.83
C LYS A 4 4.75 2.44 -19.35
N ASP A 5 6.08 2.41 -19.16
CA ASP A 5 6.77 1.17 -18.76
C ASP A 5 7.68 1.34 -17.52
N GLU A 6 7.71 2.53 -16.92
CA GLU A 6 8.58 2.77 -15.77
C GLU A 6 7.89 2.39 -14.45
N TRP A 7 8.49 1.44 -13.75
CA TRP A 7 8.08 1.09 -12.40
C TRP A 7 8.33 2.27 -11.45
N SER A 8 7.27 2.72 -10.79
CA SER A 8 7.33 3.77 -9.77
C SER A 8 7.08 3.17 -8.39
N ARG A 9 7.93 3.50 -7.41
CA ARG A 9 7.74 3.10 -6.02
C ARG A 9 6.76 4.00 -5.27
N GLY A 10 6.05 3.42 -4.32
CA GLY A 10 5.15 4.10 -3.41
C GLY A 10 5.01 3.36 -2.10
N VAL A 11 4.46 4.05 -1.10
CA VAL A 11 4.12 3.49 0.20
C VAL A 11 2.63 3.68 0.47
N ALA A 12 2.01 2.65 1.03
CA ALA A 12 0.65 2.67 1.52
C ALA A 12 0.64 2.59 3.05
N PHE A 13 -0.11 3.49 3.66
CA PHE A 13 -0.35 3.56 5.11
C PHE A 13 -1.77 3.10 5.41
N VAL A 14 -1.90 1.93 6.04
CA VAL A 14 -3.17 1.34 6.45
C VAL A 14 -3.53 1.83 7.85
N ARG A 15 -4.73 2.37 8.02
CA ARG A 15 -5.16 2.90 9.33
C ARG A 15 -5.76 1.81 10.22
N GLY A 16 -5.48 1.89 11.52
CA GLY A 16 -6.24 1.14 12.51
C GLY A 16 -5.81 -0.30 12.77
N MET A 17 -4.73 -0.78 12.15
CA MET A 17 -4.27 -2.16 12.32
C MET A 17 -3.66 -2.37 13.71
N ASN A 18 -4.05 -3.46 14.39
CA ASN A 18 -3.53 -3.86 15.70
C ASN A 18 -3.62 -2.77 16.80
N MET A 19 -4.56 -1.82 16.69
CA MET A 19 -4.78 -0.79 17.71
C MET A 19 -5.93 -1.16 18.64
N PHE A 20 -5.72 -1.02 19.96
CA PHE A 20 -6.74 -1.25 21.01
C PHE A 20 -7.51 -2.56 20.84
N ASP A 21 -6.81 -3.66 20.55
CA ASP A 21 -7.37 -5.00 20.32
C ASP A 21 -8.33 -5.14 19.13
N SER A 22 -8.44 -4.12 18.29
CA SER A 22 -9.21 -4.14 17.05
C SER A 22 -8.32 -4.44 15.82
N ALA A 23 -8.94 -4.97 14.75
CA ALA A 23 -8.28 -5.29 13.48
C ALA A 23 -6.95 -6.06 13.66
N ARG A 24 -7.02 -7.13 14.45
CA ARG A 24 -5.86 -7.97 14.75
C ARG A 24 -5.42 -8.75 13.51
N ILE A 25 -4.18 -8.55 13.10
CA ILE A 25 -3.61 -9.22 11.93
C ILE A 25 -2.11 -9.46 12.13
N THR A 26 -1.65 -10.62 11.66
CA THR A 26 -0.23 -10.96 11.63
C THR A 26 0.42 -10.40 10.35
N LYS A 27 1.74 -10.17 10.37
CA LYS A 27 2.47 -9.75 9.16
C LYS A 27 2.30 -10.74 8.01
N ASN A 28 2.26 -12.05 8.29
CA ASN A 28 2.03 -13.09 7.28
C ASN A 28 0.64 -12.96 6.67
N LYS A 29 -0.40 -12.76 7.50
CA LYS A 29 -1.75 -12.59 6.97
C LYS A 29 -1.89 -11.31 6.14
N MET A 30 -1.25 -10.22 6.57
CA MET A 30 -1.20 -8.98 5.77
C MET A 30 -0.53 -9.22 4.40
N ARG A 31 0.53 -10.02 4.37
CA ARG A 31 1.20 -10.42 3.11
C ARG A 31 0.28 -11.21 2.19
N GLU A 32 -0.40 -12.25 2.71
CA GLU A 32 -1.37 -13.02 1.92
C GLU A 32 -2.49 -12.14 1.32
N LEU A 33 -2.97 -11.14 2.07
CA LEU A 33 -3.96 -10.19 1.56
C LEU A 33 -3.38 -9.29 0.47
N CYS A 34 -2.16 -8.80 0.66
CA CYS A 34 -1.44 -8.00 -0.34
C CYS A 34 -1.18 -8.77 -1.65
N GLU A 35 -0.91 -10.07 -1.57
CA GLU A 35 -0.70 -10.92 -2.76
C GLU A 35 -1.93 -10.97 -3.68
N GLN A 36 -3.14 -10.77 -3.14
CA GLN A 36 -4.39 -10.76 -3.92
C GLN A 36 -4.52 -9.55 -4.86
N ILE A 37 -3.82 -8.45 -4.58
CA ILE A 37 -3.85 -7.25 -5.41
C ILE A 37 -2.68 -7.18 -6.38
N GLU A 38 -1.69 -8.05 -6.23
CA GLU A 38 -0.55 -8.10 -7.14
C GLU A 38 -0.96 -8.55 -8.53
N GLY A 39 -0.20 -8.11 -9.53
CA GLY A 39 -0.38 -8.50 -10.91
C GLY A 39 0.85 -8.15 -11.74
N GLU A 40 0.64 -8.01 -13.05
CA GLU A 40 1.71 -7.59 -13.97
C GLU A 40 2.20 -6.16 -13.68
N ASP A 41 1.32 -5.31 -13.15
CA ASP A 41 1.57 -3.86 -13.04
C ASP A 41 1.66 -3.36 -11.59
N LEU A 42 1.51 -4.26 -10.61
CA LEU A 42 1.57 -3.94 -9.18
C LEU A 42 2.24 -5.08 -8.43
N LYS A 43 3.27 -4.74 -7.65
CA LYS A 43 4.00 -5.67 -6.78
C LYS A 43 4.24 -5.05 -5.41
N VAL A 44 3.99 -5.82 -4.36
CA VAL A 44 4.32 -5.48 -2.98
C VAL A 44 5.75 -5.94 -2.71
N GLU A 45 6.62 -4.99 -2.34
CA GLU A 45 8.03 -5.26 -2.10
C GLU A 45 8.26 -5.62 -0.63
N GLU A 46 7.63 -4.88 0.30
CA GLU A 46 7.84 -5.05 1.73
C GLU A 46 6.61 -4.64 2.55
N ILE A 47 6.48 -5.25 3.73
CA ILE A 47 5.51 -4.85 4.74
C ILE A 47 6.28 -4.56 6.02
N TYR A 48 6.26 -3.30 6.47
CA TYR A 48 6.79 -2.90 7.75
C TYR A 48 5.69 -2.98 8.81
N ARG A 49 5.96 -3.74 9.87
CA ARG A 49 4.96 -4.18 10.87
C ARG A 49 3.76 -4.85 10.20
N THR A 50 2.60 -4.20 10.20
CA THR A 50 1.33 -4.73 9.69
C THR A 50 0.51 -3.67 8.96
N ASP A 51 1.04 -2.47 8.75
CA ASP A 51 0.27 -1.29 8.37
C ASP A 51 0.98 -0.40 7.34
N ASN A 52 2.28 -0.62 7.12
CA ASN A 52 3.08 0.14 6.17
C ASN A 52 3.53 -0.79 5.04
N ILE A 53 3.05 -0.55 3.82
CA ILE A 53 3.25 -1.44 2.69
C ILE A 53 4.04 -0.69 1.62
N LEU A 54 5.26 -1.16 1.33
CA LEU A 54 6.07 -0.69 0.22
C LEU A 54 5.66 -1.45 -1.05
N PHE A 55 5.39 -0.73 -2.12
CA PHE A 55 5.00 -1.31 -3.39
C PHE A 55 5.68 -0.60 -4.56
N ARG A 56 5.68 -1.28 -5.69
CA ARG A 56 5.99 -0.71 -7.00
C ARG A 56 4.80 -0.90 -7.92
N LYS A 57 4.54 0.11 -8.75
CA LYS A 57 3.45 0.12 -9.73
C LYS A 57 3.91 0.62 -11.10
N ARG A 58 3.21 0.26 -12.16
CA ARG A 58 3.26 0.92 -13.47
C ARG A 58 1.83 1.11 -13.98
N ASP A 59 1.63 2.03 -14.93
CA ASP A 59 0.35 2.26 -15.61
C ASP A 59 -0.91 2.45 -14.73
N MET A 60 -0.75 2.77 -13.46
CA MET A 60 -1.86 3.07 -12.54
C MET A 60 -1.54 4.23 -11.61
N HIS A 61 -2.58 4.84 -11.04
CA HIS A 61 -2.44 5.90 -10.04
C HIS A 61 -2.17 5.31 -8.65
N TYR A 62 -1.46 6.06 -7.80
CA TYR A 62 -1.24 5.65 -6.40
C TYR A 62 -2.55 5.47 -5.62
N ALA A 63 -3.57 6.28 -5.93
CA ALA A 63 -4.90 6.17 -5.34
C ALA A 63 -5.58 4.82 -5.70
N GLU A 64 -5.34 4.32 -6.91
CA GLU A 64 -5.89 3.03 -7.35
C GLU A 64 -5.29 1.86 -6.55
N VAL A 65 -3.99 1.89 -6.28
CA VAL A 65 -3.35 0.93 -5.36
C VAL A 65 -4.00 0.98 -3.97
N GLY A 66 -4.30 2.18 -3.49
CA GLY A 66 -5.02 2.39 -2.23
C GLY A 66 -6.38 1.72 -2.24
N GLN A 67 -7.20 1.99 -3.26
CA GLN A 67 -8.55 1.40 -3.38
C GLN A 67 -8.52 -0.13 -3.44
N ARG A 68 -7.53 -0.73 -4.11
CA ARG A 68 -7.36 -2.19 -4.14
C ARG A 68 -7.07 -2.76 -2.76
N LEU A 69 -6.18 -2.10 -2.00
CA LEU A 69 -5.89 -2.48 -0.61
C LEU A 69 -7.12 -2.28 0.29
N GLU A 70 -7.79 -1.14 0.21
CA GLU A 70 -8.99 -0.85 1.00
C GLU A 70 -10.07 -1.91 0.79
N LYS A 71 -10.29 -2.33 -0.46
CA LYS A 71 -11.25 -3.39 -0.79
C LYS A 71 -10.90 -4.70 -0.09
N VAL A 72 -9.69 -5.24 -0.31
CA VAL A 72 -9.29 -6.55 0.23
C VAL A 72 -9.27 -6.53 1.76
N LEU A 73 -8.79 -5.44 2.36
CA LEU A 73 -8.73 -5.31 3.81
C LEU A 73 -10.13 -5.14 4.41
N SER A 74 -11.00 -4.34 3.80
CA SER A 74 -12.35 -4.14 4.31
C SER A 74 -13.18 -5.42 4.25
N GLU A 75 -13.03 -6.20 3.18
CA GLU A 75 -13.62 -7.55 3.05
C GLU A 75 -13.09 -8.51 4.13
N HIS A 76 -11.78 -8.48 4.42
CA HIS A 76 -11.19 -9.34 5.44
C HIS A 76 -11.68 -9.03 6.86
N PHE A 77 -11.83 -7.75 7.20
CA PHE A 77 -12.17 -7.31 8.56
C PHE A 77 -13.67 -7.05 8.79
N ASP A 78 -14.50 -7.17 7.75
CA ASP A 78 -15.94 -6.85 7.78
C ASP A 78 -16.23 -5.43 8.30
N ARG A 79 -15.39 -4.47 7.88
CA ARG A 79 -15.49 -3.04 8.23
C ARG A 79 -14.69 -2.21 7.26
N GLU A 80 -14.98 -0.92 7.19
CA GLU A 80 -14.17 0.01 6.41
C GLU A 80 -12.73 0.10 6.96
N VAL A 81 -11.77 -0.07 6.05
CA VAL A 81 -10.35 0.13 6.29
C VAL A 81 -9.85 1.18 5.29
N HIS A 82 -9.33 2.28 5.82
CA HIS A 82 -8.79 3.36 5.00
C HIS A 82 -7.29 3.19 4.75
N VAL A 83 -6.86 3.48 3.52
CA VAL A 83 -5.47 3.41 3.10
C VAL A 83 -5.06 4.73 2.44
N THR A 84 -3.93 5.28 2.88
CA THR A 84 -3.35 6.46 2.24
C THR A 84 -2.09 6.06 1.48
N CYS A 85 -2.08 6.29 0.16
CA CYS A 85 -0.89 6.06 -0.67
C CYS A 85 -0.13 7.35 -0.96
N ARG A 86 1.21 7.25 -1.01
CA ARG A 86 2.11 8.33 -1.44
C ARG A 86 3.23 7.79 -2.32
N SER A 87 3.71 8.64 -3.23
CA SER A 87 4.93 8.33 -3.98
C SER A 87 6.14 8.35 -3.06
N MET A 88 7.15 7.52 -3.33
CA MET A 88 8.41 7.60 -2.58
C MET A 88 9.09 8.97 -2.73
N ARG A 89 9.01 9.58 -3.91
CA ARG A 89 9.49 10.96 -4.14
C ARG A 89 8.85 11.97 -3.17
N THR A 90 7.55 11.85 -2.88
CA THR A 90 6.88 12.70 -1.89
C THR A 90 7.44 12.47 -0.49
N VAL A 91 7.63 11.21 -0.10
CA VAL A 91 8.17 10.85 1.20
C VAL A 91 9.60 11.38 1.37
N GLU A 92 10.45 11.19 0.36
CA GLU A 92 11.82 11.69 0.34
C GLU A 92 11.87 13.22 0.48
N ARG A 93 11.01 13.94 -0.23
CA ARG A 93 10.90 15.40 -0.10
C ARG A 93 10.45 15.84 1.29
N LEU A 94 9.55 15.10 1.93
CA LEU A 94 9.11 15.38 3.31
C LEU A 94 10.23 15.15 4.33
N ILE A 95 11.10 14.17 4.12
CA ILE A 95 12.19 13.83 5.05
C ILE A 95 13.39 14.77 4.85
N TRP A 96 13.78 15.00 3.60
CA TRP A 96 15.07 15.64 3.28
C TRP A 96 14.92 17.11 2.86
N GLY A 97 13.71 17.59 2.61
CA GLY A 97 13.44 18.94 2.12
C GLY A 97 13.80 19.09 0.62
N GLY A 98 12.95 19.77 -0.14
CA GLY A 98 13.23 20.08 -1.54
C GLY A 98 11.98 20.52 -2.29
N ASP A 99 11.89 21.82 -2.57
CA ASP A 99 11.00 22.38 -3.59
C ASP A 99 11.52 22.02 -4.99
#